data_AF-A0A831NM24-F1
#
_entry.id   AF-A0A831NM24-F1
#
_cell.length_a   1.000
_cell.length_b   1.000
_cell.length_c   1.000
_cell.angle_alpha   90.00
_cell.angle_beta   90.00
_cell.angle_gamma   90.00
#
_symmetry.space_group_name_H-M   'P 1'
#
loop_
_entity.id
_entity.type
_entity.pdbx_description
1 polymer ?
#
loop_
_entity_poly.entity_id
_entity_poly.type
_entity_poly.pdbx_seq_one_letter_code
_entity_poly.pdbx_strand_id
1 'polypeptide(L)'
;MVRIPDKILKFRKLNQTQITAIVIAVICVLVFGLFVFLPVGNKDEIKNVIIEKGTGLSEIASILKENNIIRDRYVFMLYTTALGAGKDLKAGKYKFTGRFHMTDIVFKLYVGLSEPEDIIAFIPEGYNIWEIDERLSALGFTKKGQFAKANLDQEGFLFPDTYKIDSDNALYVDSTGKLSENSAINSIKQAAVIQNISDKMRANFNKQIDPLLKDLTFDKRKEVLILA
;
A
#
# COMPACT_ATOMS: atom_id res chain seq x y z
N MET A 1 -14.03 -57.11 37.60
CA MET A 1 -14.59 -55.81 38.01
C MET A 1 -13.42 -54.89 38.34
N VAL A 2 -13.03 -54.01 37.41
CA VAL A 2 -11.81 -53.19 37.52
C VAL A 2 -12.13 -51.91 38.29
N ARG A 3 -11.50 -51.70 39.45
CA ARG A 3 -11.61 -50.46 40.24
C ARG A 3 -10.78 -49.37 39.56
N ILE A 4 -11.45 -48.37 39.00
CA ILE A 4 -10.80 -47.15 38.53
C ILE A 4 -10.50 -46.29 39.78
N PRO A 5 -9.26 -45.88 40.03
CA PRO A 5 -8.95 -45.00 41.15
C PRO A 5 -9.46 -43.58 40.83
N ASP A 6 -10.45 -43.14 41.61
CA ASP A 6 -10.98 -41.77 41.62
C ASP A 6 -9.91 -40.78 42.12
N LYS A 7 -8.93 -40.45 41.27
CA LYS A 7 -8.15 -39.20 41.43
C LYS A 7 -9.03 -38.03 41.01
N ILE A 8 -10.03 -37.74 41.83
CA ILE A 8 -10.84 -36.53 41.72
C ILE A 8 -9.87 -35.35 41.89
N LEU A 9 -9.75 -34.53 40.86
CA LEU A 9 -9.09 -33.23 40.90
C LEU A 9 -9.60 -32.47 42.14
N LYS A 10 -8.75 -32.36 43.18
CA LYS A 10 -9.04 -31.53 44.35
C LYS A 10 -8.98 -30.07 43.90
N PHE A 11 -10.10 -29.54 43.42
CA PHE A 11 -10.24 -28.10 43.23
C PHE A 11 -10.08 -27.43 44.58
N ARG A 12 -8.99 -26.69 44.76
CA ARG A 12 -8.78 -25.85 45.95
C ARG A 12 -9.99 -24.93 46.04
N LYS A 13 -10.76 -24.98 47.14
CA LYS A 13 -11.85 -24.03 47.37
C LYS A 13 -11.23 -22.63 47.33
N LEU A 14 -11.61 -21.84 46.33
CA LEU A 14 -11.14 -20.47 46.17
C LEU A 14 -11.80 -19.61 47.25
N ASN A 15 -11.02 -18.78 47.93
CA ASN A 15 -11.56 -17.86 48.93
C ASN A 15 -12.26 -16.68 48.23
N GLN A 16 -13.17 -15.98 48.91
CA GLN A 16 -13.95 -14.87 48.31
C GLN A 16 -13.07 -13.81 47.62
N THR A 17 -11.90 -13.50 48.19
CA THR A 17 -10.92 -12.58 47.60
C THR A 17 -10.35 -13.07 46.27
N GLN A 18 -10.11 -14.37 46.12
CA GLN A 18 -9.63 -14.97 44.88
C GLN A 18 -10.72 -14.97 43.80
N ILE A 19 -11.98 -15.19 44.20
CA ILE A 19 -13.13 -15.10 43.30
C ILE A 19 -13.27 -13.66 42.79
N THR A 20 -13.20 -12.65 43.67
CA THR A 20 -13.25 -11.24 43.29
C THR A 20 -12.12 -10.87 42.33
N ALA A 21 -10.88 -11.30 42.60
CA ALA A 21 -9.75 -11.03 41.72
C ALA A 21 -9.92 -11.65 40.32
N ILE A 22 -10.43 -12.88 40.23
CA ILE A 22 -10.71 -13.54 38.95
C ILE A 22 -11.81 -12.79 38.19
N VAL A 23 -12.89 -12.37 38.87
CA VAL A 23 -13.98 -11.61 38.24
C VAL A 23 -13.46 -10.28 37.66
N ILE A 24 -12.64 -9.55 38.42
CA ILE A 24 -12.02 -8.31 37.94
C ILE A 24 -11.14 -8.60 36.71
N ALA A 25 -10.31 -9.64 36.76
CA ALA A 25 -9.46 -10.01 35.64
C ALA A 25 -10.27 -10.35 34.39
N VAL A 26 -11.37 -11.09 34.52
CA VAL A 26 -12.29 -11.43 33.41
C VAL A 26 -12.92 -10.16 32.85
N ILE A 27 -13.39 -9.24 33.69
CA ILE A 27 -13.95 -7.95 33.24
C ILE A 27 -12.89 -7.15 32.47
N CYS A 28 -11.66 -7.05 32.99
CA CYS A 28 -10.57 -6.37 32.30
C CYS A 28 -10.29 -6.98 30.92
N VAL A 29 -10.27 -8.31 30.80
CA VAL A 29 -10.08 -9.01 29.52
C VAL A 29 -11.24 -8.72 28.56
N LEU A 30 -12.48 -8.74 29.04
CA LEU A 30 -13.66 -8.43 28.21
C LEU A 30 -13.64 -6.99 27.70
N VAL A 31 -13.33 -6.02 28.58
CA VAL A 31 -13.21 -4.60 28.22
C VAL A 31 -12.08 -4.39 27.22
N PHE A 32 -10.93 -5.04 27.43
CA PHE A 32 -9.80 -4.98 26.51
C PHE A 32 -10.16 -5.56 25.14
N GLY A 33 -10.81 -6.73 25.09
CA GLY A 33 -11.30 -7.32 23.85
C GLY A 33 -12.25 -6.37 23.12
N LEU A 34 -13.20 -5.76 23.84
CA LEU A 34 -14.12 -4.79 23.27
C LEU A 34 -13.38 -3.57 22.68
N PHE A 35 -12.32 -3.09 23.32
CA PHE A 35 -11.49 -2.00 22.78
C PHE A 35 -10.77 -2.35 21.49
N VAL A 36 -10.33 -3.61 21.32
CA VAL A 36 -9.65 -4.11 20.12
C VAL A 36 -10.62 -4.30 18.95
N PHE A 37 -11.81 -4.84 19.23
CA PHE A 37 -12.81 -5.20 18.21
C PHE A 37 -13.80 -4.08 17.87
N LEU A 38 -13.77 -2.94 18.56
CA LEU A 38 -14.58 -1.80 18.14
C LEU A 38 -13.93 -1.06 16.96
N PRO A 39 -14.71 -0.67 15.93
CA PRO A 39 -14.19 0.07 14.79
C PRO A 39 -13.71 1.47 15.22
N VAL A 40 -12.55 1.89 14.72
CA VAL A 40 -12.00 3.23 14.97
C VAL A 40 -12.43 4.22 13.89
N GLY A 41 -12.50 3.78 12.63
CA GLY A 41 -12.87 4.62 11.49
C GLY A 41 -14.38 4.72 11.23
N ASN A 42 -14.81 5.87 10.72
CA ASN A 42 -16.17 6.08 10.19
C ASN A 42 -16.27 5.64 8.72
N LYS A 43 -17.49 5.33 8.25
CA LYS A 43 -17.71 4.76 6.91
C LYS A 43 -17.13 5.60 5.77
N ASP A 44 -17.12 6.92 5.92
CA ASP A 44 -16.71 7.87 4.88
C ASP A 44 -15.35 8.54 5.16
N GLU A 45 -14.61 8.05 6.16
CA GLU A 45 -13.36 8.67 6.59
C GLU A 45 -12.15 8.03 5.89
N ILE A 46 -11.26 8.88 5.39
CA ILE A 46 -9.96 8.49 4.83
C ILE A 46 -8.87 9.09 5.71
N LYS A 47 -7.99 8.25 6.26
CA LYS A 47 -6.85 8.67 7.09
C LYS A 47 -5.56 8.19 6.47
N ASN A 48 -4.59 9.08 6.34
CA ASN A 48 -3.26 8.75 5.84
C ASN A 48 -2.25 8.96 6.96
N VAL A 49 -1.23 8.10 7.00
CA VAL A 49 -0.11 8.22 7.95
C VAL A 49 1.18 7.82 7.28
N ILE A 50 2.26 8.45 7.66
CA ILE A 50 3.61 8.12 7.19
C ILE A 50 4.38 7.59 8.39
N ILE A 51 4.96 6.42 8.25
CA ILE A 51 5.87 5.83 9.24
C ILE A 51 7.25 5.78 8.61
N GLU A 52 8.19 6.50 9.21
CA GLU A 52 9.55 6.58 8.72
C GLU A 52 10.35 5.32 9.05
N LYS A 53 11.45 5.11 8.30
CA LYS A 53 12.36 4.01 8.59
C LYS A 53 13.05 4.26 9.93
N GLY A 54 13.05 3.26 10.80
CA GLY A 54 13.66 3.34 12.13
C GLY A 54 12.74 3.86 13.24
N THR A 55 11.50 4.24 12.93
CA THR A 55 10.49 4.60 13.93
C THR A 55 10.16 3.42 14.83
N GLY A 56 10.28 3.59 16.15
CA GLY A 56 10.02 2.55 17.13
C GLY A 56 8.52 2.35 17.44
N LEU A 57 8.14 1.21 18.02
CA LEU A 57 6.73 0.88 18.34
C LEU A 57 6.01 1.99 19.14
N SER A 58 6.68 2.60 20.12
CA SER A 58 6.09 3.67 20.94
C SER A 58 5.80 4.93 20.12
N GLU A 59 6.67 5.25 19.17
CA GLU A 59 6.53 6.43 18.32
C GLU A 59 5.48 6.18 17.23
N ILE A 60 5.46 4.99 16.63
CA ILE A 60 4.38 4.52 15.75
C ILE A 60 3.03 4.67 16.46
N ALA A 61 2.92 4.22 17.72
CA ALA A 61 1.70 4.34 18.50
C ALA A 61 1.28 5.82 18.71
N SER A 62 2.23 6.72 18.97
CA SER A 62 1.95 8.15 19.08
C SER A 62 1.45 8.75 17.77
N ILE A 63 2.15 8.49 16.66
CA ILE A 63 1.77 8.97 15.32
C ILE A 63 0.35 8.49 14.95
N LEU A 64 0.06 7.20 15.16
CA LEU A 64 -1.27 6.64 14.88
C LEU A 64 -2.35 7.27 15.76
N LYS A 65 -2.03 7.60 17.02
CA LYS A 65 -2.98 8.22 17.94
C LYS A 65 -3.25 9.68 17.58
N GLU A 66 -2.21 10.44 17.23
CA GLU A 66 -2.31 11.84 16.79
C GLU A 66 -3.14 11.97 15.51
N ASN A 67 -3.01 11.01 14.59
CA ASN A 67 -3.80 10.94 13.35
C ASN A 67 -5.21 10.33 13.56
N ASN A 68 -5.62 10.05 14.79
CA ASN A 68 -6.90 9.42 15.13
C ASN A 68 -7.14 8.08 14.41
N ILE A 69 -6.08 7.34 14.09
CA ILE A 69 -6.12 6.00 13.49
C ILE A 69 -6.28 4.94 14.58
N ILE A 70 -5.75 5.19 15.78
CA ILE A 70 -6.00 4.37 16.98
C ILE A 70 -6.64 5.20 18.10
N ARG A 71 -7.34 4.52 19.00
CA ARG A 71 -7.98 5.17 20.16
C ARG A 71 -7.03 5.41 21.32
N ASP A 72 -6.08 4.52 21.55
CA ASP A 72 -5.14 4.61 22.65
C ASP A 72 -3.81 3.98 22.28
N ARG A 73 -2.71 4.67 22.61
CA ARG A 73 -1.35 4.23 22.29
C ARG A 73 -0.93 2.99 23.08
N TYR A 74 -1.31 2.90 24.35
CA TYR A 74 -0.91 1.80 25.22
C TYR A 74 -1.63 0.52 24.87
N VAL A 75 -2.93 0.61 24.52
CA VAL A 75 -3.71 -0.54 24.02
C VAL A 75 -3.09 -1.08 22.72
N PHE A 76 -2.73 -0.20 21.78
CA PHE A 76 -2.05 -0.61 20.54
C PHE A 76 -0.70 -1.27 20.82
N MET A 77 0.13 -0.67 21.67
CA MET A 77 1.44 -1.21 22.03
C MET A 77 1.33 -2.59 22.69
N LEU A 78 0.41 -2.73 23.67
CA LEU A 78 0.19 -4.00 24.36
C LEU A 78 -0.30 -5.08 23.40
N TYR A 79 -1.29 -4.75 22.57
CA TYR A 79 -1.85 -5.67 21.58
C TYR A 79 -0.80 -6.12 20.56
N THR A 80 -0.04 -5.18 20.00
CA THR A 80 1.01 -5.47 19.01
C THR A 80 2.16 -6.29 19.62
N THR A 81 2.53 -6.00 20.88
CA THR A 81 3.56 -6.75 21.60
C THR A 81 3.08 -8.17 21.93
N ALA A 82 1.82 -8.33 22.34
CA ALA A 82 1.22 -9.65 22.61
C ALA A 82 1.18 -10.55 21.36
N LEU A 83 1.06 -9.95 20.18
CA LEU A 83 1.15 -10.65 18.89
C LEU A 83 2.59 -10.96 18.45
N GLY A 84 3.60 -10.46 19.15
CA GLY A 84 5.01 -10.57 18.73
C GLY A 84 5.40 -9.67 17.56
N ALA A 85 4.46 -8.87 17.02
CA ALA A 85 4.66 -8.04 15.83
C ALA A 85 5.38 -6.70 16.10
N GLY A 86 5.67 -6.38 17.36
CA GLY A 86 6.13 -5.05 17.78
C GLY A 86 7.45 -4.57 17.16
N LYS A 87 8.32 -5.48 16.73
CA LYS A 87 9.60 -5.16 16.07
C LYS A 87 9.54 -5.26 14.55
N ASP A 88 8.48 -5.85 14.01
CA ASP A 88 8.36 -6.22 12.60
C ASP A 88 7.44 -5.29 11.80
N LEU A 89 6.89 -4.25 12.45
CA LEU A 89 6.10 -3.23 11.78
C LEU A 89 6.95 -2.54 10.71
N LYS A 90 6.41 -2.46 9.49
CA LYS A 90 7.11 -1.91 8.33
C LYS A 90 6.90 -0.40 8.24
N ALA A 91 7.96 0.31 7.86
CA ALA A 91 7.88 1.70 7.45
C ALA A 91 7.12 1.83 6.12
N GLY A 92 6.48 2.98 5.89
CA GLY A 92 5.74 3.24 4.67
C GLY A 92 4.63 4.27 4.85
N LYS A 93 3.96 4.61 3.76
CA LYS A 93 2.77 5.46 3.75
C LYS A 93 1.55 4.56 3.84
N TYR A 94 0.66 4.74 4.80
CA TYR A 94 -0.51 3.89 4.97
C TYR A 94 -1.79 4.71 4.85
N LYS A 95 -2.74 4.20 4.07
CA LYS A 95 -4.08 4.75 3.92
C LYS A 95 -5.11 3.85 4.60
N PHE A 96 -5.95 4.39 5.44
CA PHE A 96 -7.04 3.69 6.10
C PHE A 96 -8.37 4.29 5.62
N THR A 97 -9.26 3.45 5.10
CA THR A 97 -10.54 3.87 4.53
C THR A 97 -11.69 3.15 5.19
N GLY A 98 -12.74 3.88 5.55
CA GLY A 98 -13.97 3.30 6.08
C GLY A 98 -13.83 2.79 7.52
N ARG A 99 -14.56 1.72 7.84
CA ARG A 99 -14.54 1.10 9.17
C ARG A 99 -13.41 0.10 9.28
N PHE A 100 -12.33 0.50 9.97
CA PHE A 100 -11.20 -0.36 10.29
C PHE A 100 -11.03 -0.52 11.80
N HIS A 101 -10.41 -1.62 12.21
CA HIS A 101 -10.22 -2.07 13.58
C HIS A 101 -8.74 -2.08 13.95
N MET A 102 -8.45 -2.26 15.24
CA MET A 102 -7.08 -2.36 15.73
C MET A 102 -6.31 -3.51 15.05
N THR A 103 -6.99 -4.64 14.83
CA THR A 103 -6.48 -5.81 14.11
C THR A 103 -6.02 -5.45 12.70
N ASP A 104 -6.83 -4.68 11.98
CA ASP A 104 -6.58 -4.30 10.58
C ASP A 104 -5.36 -3.39 10.50
N ILE A 105 -5.22 -2.47 11.46
CA ILE A 105 -4.09 -1.54 11.54
C ILE A 105 -2.79 -2.32 11.77
N VAL A 106 -2.75 -3.18 12.79
CA VAL A 106 -1.55 -3.98 13.10
C VAL A 106 -1.20 -4.90 11.93
N PHE A 107 -2.19 -5.56 11.33
CA PHE A 107 -1.98 -6.44 10.19
C PHE A 107 -1.40 -5.66 8.99
N LYS A 108 -1.99 -4.49 8.67
CA LYS A 108 -1.54 -3.64 7.56
C LYS A 108 -0.08 -3.20 7.74
N LEU A 109 0.29 -2.80 8.96
CA LEU A 109 1.64 -2.38 9.33
C LEU A 109 2.64 -3.55 9.36
N TYR A 110 2.24 -4.71 9.86
CA TYR A 110 3.10 -5.89 9.97
C TYR A 110 3.42 -6.49 8.60
N VAL A 111 2.41 -6.64 7.74
CA VAL A 111 2.59 -7.13 6.36
C VAL A 111 3.28 -6.09 5.49
N GLY A 112 3.17 -4.80 5.83
CA GLY A 112 3.72 -3.71 5.03
C GLY A 112 2.86 -3.39 3.81
N LEU A 113 1.54 -3.43 3.96
CA LEU A 113 0.58 -3.01 2.93
C LEU A 113 0.52 -1.48 2.85
N SER A 114 1.68 -0.84 2.65
CA SER A 114 1.79 0.60 2.43
C SER A 114 1.27 0.96 1.04
N GLU A 115 0.75 2.16 0.89
CA GLU A 115 0.67 2.83 -0.40
C GLU A 115 2.09 2.85 -0.99
N PRO A 116 2.25 2.39 -2.24
CA PRO A 116 3.55 2.35 -2.87
C PRO A 116 4.16 3.75 -2.94
N GLU A 117 5.48 3.83 -2.77
CA GLU A 117 6.18 5.08 -3.03
C GLU A 117 6.12 5.35 -4.54
N ASP A 118 5.39 6.38 -4.95
CA ASP A 118 5.43 6.82 -6.34
C ASP A 118 6.86 7.24 -6.71
N ILE A 119 7.47 6.53 -7.66
CA ILE A 119 8.66 6.99 -8.36
C ILE A 119 8.22 8.05 -9.39
N ILE A 120 8.91 9.19 -9.37
CA ILE A 120 8.61 10.34 -10.23
C ILE A 120 9.40 10.19 -11.54
N ALA A 121 8.71 9.95 -12.64
CA ALA A 121 9.28 9.94 -14.00
C ALA A 121 9.02 11.28 -14.69
N PHE A 122 10.05 12.11 -14.78
CA PHE A 122 10.02 13.33 -15.60
C PHE A 122 10.28 12.99 -17.07
N ILE A 123 9.32 13.31 -17.94
CA ILE A 123 9.40 13.19 -19.40
C ILE A 123 9.43 14.60 -20.01
N PRO A 124 10.57 15.02 -20.57
CA PRO A 124 10.68 16.32 -21.23
C PRO A 124 9.82 16.42 -22.49
N GLU A 125 9.44 17.64 -22.84
CA GLU A 125 8.82 17.95 -24.14
C GLU A 125 9.80 17.64 -25.29
N GLY A 126 9.24 17.29 -26.45
CA GLY A 126 10.00 16.93 -27.65
C GLY A 126 10.61 15.53 -27.63
N TYR A 127 10.43 14.76 -26.54
CA TYR A 127 10.85 13.36 -26.50
C TYR A 127 9.99 12.52 -27.44
N ASN A 128 10.64 11.78 -28.33
CA ASN A 128 9.99 10.72 -29.08
C ASN A 128 9.80 9.46 -28.23
N ILE A 129 9.00 8.51 -28.70
CA ILE A 129 8.67 7.31 -27.92
C ILE A 129 9.87 6.46 -27.52
N TRP A 130 10.96 6.47 -28.30
CA TRP A 130 12.19 5.73 -27.98
C TRP A 130 12.99 6.40 -26.87
N GLU A 131 12.97 7.74 -26.81
CA GLU A 131 13.57 8.50 -25.71
C GLU A 131 12.77 8.35 -24.42
N ILE A 132 11.44 8.29 -24.52
CA ILE A 132 10.56 7.94 -23.39
C ILE A 132 10.87 6.53 -22.88
N ASP A 133 10.99 5.55 -23.79
CA ASP A 133 11.36 4.18 -23.44
C ASP A 133 12.74 4.09 -22.76
N GLU A 134 13.74 4.81 -23.27
CA GLU A 134 15.07 4.86 -22.66
C GLU A 134 15.01 5.48 -21.25
N ARG A 135 14.23 6.54 -21.08
CA ARG A 135 14.01 7.17 -19.77
C ARG A 135 13.33 6.22 -18.78
N LEU A 136 12.26 5.55 -19.20
CA LEU A 136 11.51 4.62 -18.35
C LEU A 136 12.31 3.36 -18.01
N SER A 137 13.13 2.88 -18.94
CA SER A 137 14.00 1.72 -18.70
C SER A 137 15.19 2.06 -17.82
N ALA A 138 15.76 3.27 -17.93
CA ALA A 138 16.78 3.77 -17.00
C ALA A 138 16.26 3.92 -15.57
N LEU A 139 14.97 4.22 -15.41
CA LEU A 139 14.28 4.25 -14.12
C LEU A 139 13.83 2.87 -13.61
N GLY A 140 14.02 1.80 -14.40
CA GLY A 140 13.71 0.42 -14.01
C GLY A 140 12.24 0.01 -14.19
N PHE A 141 11.40 0.81 -14.85
CA PHE A 141 9.99 0.45 -15.06
C PHE A 141 9.79 -0.55 -16.20
N THR A 142 10.61 -0.46 -17.24
CA THR A 142 10.48 -1.27 -18.45
C THR A 142 11.84 -1.80 -18.88
N LYS A 143 11.86 -2.82 -19.75
CA LYS A 143 13.11 -3.19 -20.44
C LYS A 143 13.25 -2.30 -21.66
N LYS A 144 14.50 -1.95 -22.02
CA LYS A 144 14.80 -1.17 -23.22
C LYS A 144 14.09 -1.75 -24.45
N GLY A 145 13.38 -0.88 -25.15
CA GLY A 145 12.57 -1.11 -26.34
C GLY A 145 11.17 -1.68 -26.10
N GLN A 146 10.79 -2.10 -24.89
CA GLN A 146 9.47 -2.70 -24.65
C GLN A 146 8.35 -1.66 -24.64
N PHE A 147 8.58 -0.49 -24.03
CA PHE A 147 7.58 0.56 -23.94
C PHE A 147 7.31 1.15 -25.32
N ALA A 148 8.38 1.46 -26.06
CA ALA A 148 8.29 1.97 -27.42
C ALA A 148 7.56 0.98 -28.34
N LYS A 149 7.97 -0.29 -28.36
CA LYS A 149 7.33 -1.30 -29.23
C LYS A 149 5.84 -1.49 -28.95
N ALA A 150 5.42 -1.38 -27.69
CA ALA A 150 4.03 -1.56 -27.29
C ALA A 150 3.13 -0.35 -27.60
N ASN A 151 3.71 0.82 -27.88
CA ASN A 151 2.97 2.07 -28.01
C ASN A 151 3.36 2.86 -29.28
N LEU A 152 4.02 2.23 -30.25
CA LEU A 152 4.46 2.87 -31.51
C LEU A 152 3.32 3.59 -32.25
N ASP A 153 2.10 3.05 -32.16
CA ASP A 153 0.89 3.62 -32.74
C ASP A 153 0.34 4.83 -31.95
N GLN A 154 0.88 5.09 -30.77
CA GLN A 154 0.51 6.19 -29.85
C GLN A 154 1.55 7.34 -29.85
N GLU A 155 2.56 7.31 -30.74
CA GLU A 155 3.50 8.43 -30.91
C GLU A 155 2.74 9.74 -31.13
N GLY A 156 3.14 10.81 -30.43
CA GLY A 156 2.46 12.11 -30.45
C GLY A 156 1.20 12.21 -29.57
N PHE A 157 0.72 11.10 -29.00
CA PHE A 157 -0.42 11.07 -28.06
C PHE A 157 0.00 10.81 -26.61
N LEU A 158 1.30 10.60 -26.36
CA LEU A 158 1.86 10.46 -25.01
C LEU A 158 2.30 11.84 -24.52
N PHE A 159 1.51 12.44 -23.63
CA PHE A 159 1.78 13.81 -23.19
C PHE A 159 3.07 13.89 -22.34
N PRO A 160 4.00 14.81 -22.61
CA PRO A 160 5.18 15.02 -21.77
C PRO A 160 4.77 15.67 -20.43
N ASP A 161 5.15 15.05 -19.32
CA ASP A 161 4.88 15.57 -17.97
C ASP A 161 5.74 14.83 -16.92
N THR A 162 5.55 15.19 -15.66
CA THR A 162 6.04 14.48 -14.50
C THR A 162 5.01 13.45 -14.03
N TYR A 163 5.26 12.18 -14.33
CA TYR A 163 4.38 11.07 -13.97
C TYR A 163 4.78 10.43 -12.65
N LYS A 164 3.78 10.23 -11.78
CA LYS A 164 3.91 9.41 -10.58
C LYS A 164 3.60 7.96 -10.92
N ILE A 165 4.61 7.11 -10.82
CA ILE A 165 4.54 5.69 -11.16
C ILE A 165 4.83 4.90 -9.90
N ASP A 166 3.87 4.06 -9.53
CA ASP A 166 3.93 3.13 -8.41
C ASP A 166 5.25 2.32 -8.41
N SER A 167 5.95 2.24 -7.27
CA SER A 167 7.20 1.48 -7.13
C SER A 167 7.03 -0.03 -7.19
N ASP A 168 5.84 -0.58 -6.91
CA ASP A 168 5.54 -2.01 -7.09
C ASP A 168 5.45 -2.40 -8.57
N ASN A 169 5.27 -1.38 -9.43
CA ASN A 169 5.31 -1.49 -10.88
C ASN A 169 6.73 -1.36 -11.45
N ALA A 170 7.74 -1.00 -10.65
CA ALA A 170 9.13 -1.07 -11.09
C ALA A 170 9.56 -2.54 -11.22
N LEU A 171 10.07 -2.91 -12.39
CA LEU A 171 10.69 -4.22 -12.58
C LEU A 171 12.06 -4.15 -11.91
N TYR A 172 12.14 -4.50 -10.62
CA TYR A 172 13.39 -4.46 -9.87
C TYR A 172 14.51 -5.18 -10.62
N VAL A 173 15.42 -4.38 -11.15
CA VAL A 173 16.71 -4.78 -11.64
C VAL A 173 17.62 -4.81 -10.41
N ASP A 174 18.26 -5.95 -10.14
CA ASP A 174 19.21 -6.05 -9.04
C ASP A 174 20.40 -5.07 -9.25
N SER A 175 21.25 -4.91 -8.23
CA SER A 175 22.42 -4.02 -8.27
C SER A 175 23.44 -4.35 -9.38
N THR A 176 23.20 -5.40 -10.17
CA THR A 176 24.04 -5.84 -11.29
C THR A 176 23.40 -5.66 -12.67
N GLY A 177 22.18 -5.11 -12.75
CA GLY A 177 21.50 -4.97 -14.03
C GLY A 177 20.64 -6.19 -14.42
N LYS A 178 20.45 -7.17 -13.53
CA LYS A 178 19.73 -8.41 -13.82
C LYS A 178 18.31 -8.37 -13.25
N LEU A 179 17.34 -8.82 -14.04
CA LEU A 179 15.94 -8.96 -13.60
C LEU A 179 15.83 -10.11 -12.60
N SER A 180 15.28 -9.84 -11.41
CA SER A 180 15.00 -10.84 -10.38
C SER A 180 14.16 -12.00 -10.94
N GLU A 181 14.67 -13.23 -10.88
CA GLU A 181 14.16 -14.38 -11.63
C GLU A 181 12.85 -14.96 -11.07
N ASN A 182 11.71 -14.49 -11.60
CA ASN A 182 10.47 -15.27 -11.70
C ASN A 182 9.78 -14.92 -13.03
N SER A 183 10.18 -15.61 -14.10
CA SER A 183 10.06 -15.14 -15.49
C SER A 183 8.62 -14.98 -16.01
N ALA A 184 7.63 -15.68 -15.47
CA ALA A 184 6.22 -15.60 -15.93
C ALA A 184 5.41 -14.50 -15.20
N ILE A 185 5.67 -14.32 -13.90
CA ILE A 185 5.04 -13.24 -13.12
C ILE A 185 5.60 -11.88 -13.57
N ASN A 186 6.88 -11.84 -13.93
CA ASN A 186 7.53 -10.61 -14.39
C ASN A 186 7.06 -10.15 -15.77
N SER A 187 6.71 -11.05 -16.70
CA SER A 187 6.21 -10.66 -18.02
C SER A 187 4.79 -10.10 -17.96
N ILE A 188 3.91 -10.69 -17.13
CA ILE A 188 2.55 -10.20 -16.90
C ILE A 188 2.60 -8.84 -16.19
N LYS A 189 3.42 -8.71 -15.14
CA LYS A 189 3.65 -7.42 -14.48
C LYS A 189 4.19 -6.39 -15.47
N GLN A 190 5.20 -6.72 -16.25
CA GLN A 190 5.78 -5.80 -17.25
C GLN A 190 4.73 -5.26 -18.23
N ALA A 191 3.87 -6.12 -18.77
CA ALA A 191 2.81 -5.69 -19.68
C ALA A 191 1.81 -4.74 -18.99
N ALA A 192 1.40 -5.06 -17.76
CA ALA A 192 0.49 -4.21 -16.98
C ALA A 192 1.11 -2.83 -16.66
N VAL A 193 2.41 -2.79 -16.35
CA VAL A 193 3.16 -1.56 -16.08
C VAL A 193 3.20 -0.66 -17.31
N ILE A 194 3.57 -1.22 -18.47
CA ILE A 194 3.63 -0.48 -19.74
C ILE A 194 2.27 0.12 -20.08
N GLN A 195 1.20 -0.67 -19.93
CA GLN A 195 -0.17 -0.20 -20.18
C GLN A 195 -0.59 0.90 -19.19
N ASN A 196 -0.32 0.74 -17.90
CA ASN A 196 -0.65 1.75 -16.90
C ASN A 196 0.04 3.10 -17.16
N ILE A 197 1.32 3.07 -17.51
CA ILE A 197 2.09 4.28 -17.82
C ILE A 197 1.54 4.94 -19.09
N SER A 198 1.29 4.16 -20.14
CA SER A 198 0.72 4.67 -21.40
C SER A 198 -0.66 5.29 -21.18
N ASP A 199 -1.54 4.62 -20.43
CA ASP A 199 -2.88 5.12 -20.13
C ASP A 199 -2.85 6.41 -19.33
N LYS A 200 -1.92 6.55 -18.37
CA LYS A 200 -1.72 7.82 -17.64
C LYS A 200 -1.30 8.95 -18.58
N MET A 201 -0.35 8.69 -19.48
CA MET A 201 0.13 9.68 -20.46
C MET A 201 -0.99 10.09 -21.42
N ARG A 202 -1.77 9.14 -21.92
CA ARG A 202 -2.92 9.39 -22.81
C ARG A 202 -4.06 10.10 -22.11
N ALA A 203 -4.37 9.73 -20.87
CA ALA A 203 -5.37 10.43 -20.07
C ALA A 203 -4.96 11.89 -19.83
N ASN A 204 -3.67 12.15 -19.62
CA ASN A 204 -3.15 13.51 -19.49
C ASN A 204 -3.24 14.28 -20.81
N PHE A 205 -2.89 13.64 -21.92
CA PHE A 205 -3.10 14.19 -23.27
C PHE A 205 -4.55 14.60 -23.48
N ASN A 206 -5.49 13.66 -23.30
CA ASN A 206 -6.92 13.93 -23.49
C ASN A 206 -7.39 15.09 -22.60
N LYS A 207 -6.98 15.10 -21.33
CA LYS A 207 -7.34 16.16 -20.39
C LYS A 207 -6.87 17.55 -20.84
N GLN A 208 -5.67 17.66 -21.39
CA GLN A 208 -5.07 18.95 -21.74
C GLN A 208 -5.43 19.39 -23.17
N ILE A 209 -5.50 18.44 -24.10
CA ILE A 209 -5.64 18.69 -25.53
C ILE A 209 -7.10 18.58 -26.01
N ASP A 210 -7.94 17.70 -25.45
CA ASP A 210 -9.34 17.60 -25.90
C ASP A 210 -10.15 18.90 -25.76
N PRO A 211 -9.98 19.71 -24.70
CA PRO A 211 -10.65 21.01 -24.62
C PRO A 211 -10.22 21.96 -25.73
N LEU A 212 -8.95 21.89 -26.15
CA LEU A 212 -8.38 22.75 -27.19
C LEU A 212 -8.80 22.31 -28.60
N LEU A 213 -9.07 21.01 -28.77
CA LEU A 213 -9.44 20.42 -30.04
C LEU A 213 -10.95 20.18 -30.19
N LYS A 214 -11.77 20.63 -29.24
CA LYS A 214 -13.18 20.26 -29.13
C LYS A 214 -14.00 20.53 -30.40
N ASP A 215 -13.67 21.61 -31.11
CA ASP A 215 -14.38 22.06 -32.31
C ASP A 215 -13.79 21.51 -33.64
N LEU A 216 -12.72 20.71 -33.55
CA LEU A 216 -12.05 20.13 -34.72
C LEU A 216 -12.58 18.73 -35.02
N THR A 217 -12.77 18.44 -36.32
CA THR A 217 -13.08 17.10 -36.83
C THR A 217 -11.90 16.15 -36.60
N PHE A 218 -12.15 14.85 -36.50
CA PHE A 218 -11.13 13.83 -36.21
C PHE A 218 -9.89 13.95 -37.11
N ASP A 219 -10.08 14.12 -38.42
CA ASP A 219 -8.97 14.27 -39.38
C ASP A 219 -8.14 15.53 -39.12
N LYS A 220 -8.79 16.66 -38.81
CA LYS A 220 -8.10 17.92 -38.46
C LYS A 220 -7.37 17.83 -37.13
N ARG A 221 -7.90 17.09 -36.16
CA ARG A 221 -7.20 16.83 -34.89
C ARG A 221 -5.88 16.10 -35.15
N LYS A 222 -5.92 15.07 -35.99
CA LYS A 222 -4.75 14.29 -36.35
C LYS A 222 -3.72 15.14 -37.12
N GLU A 223 -4.18 16.00 -38.03
CA GLU A 223 -3.32 16.90 -38.79
C GLU A 223 -2.61 17.92 -37.89
N VAL A 224 -3.35 18.57 -36.98
CA VAL A 224 -2.77 19.52 -36.02
C VAL A 224 -1.72 18.86 -35.12
N LEU A 225 -1.95 17.62 -34.69
CA LEU A 225 -1.02 16.87 -33.84
C LEU A 225 0.24 16.40 -34.55
N ILE A 226 0.19 16.17 -35.86
CA ILE A 226 1.38 15.81 -36.66
C ILE A 226 2.25 17.05 -36.91
N LEU A 227 1.66 18.25 -36.91
CA LEU A 227 2.33 19.51 -37.21
C LEU A 227 2.89 20.25 -35.98
N ALA A 228 2.36 19.95 -34.80
CA ALA A 228 2.75 20.55 -33.51
C ALA A 228 3.90 19.77 -32.87
#